data_AF-A0A562KJD6-F1
#
_entry.id   AF-A0A562KJD6-F1
#
_cell.length_a   1.000
_cell.length_b   1.000
_cell.length_c   1.000
_cell.angle_alpha   90.00
_cell.angle_beta   90.00
_cell.angle_gamma   90.00
#
_symmetry.space_group_name_H-M   'P 1'
#
loop_
_entity.id
_entity.type
_entity.pdbx_description
1 polymer ?
#
loop_
_entity_poly.entity_id
_entity_poly.type
_entity_poly.pdbx_seq_one_letter_code
_entity_poly.pdbx_strand_id
1 'polypeptide(L)'
;MKKTTLYLLMLIMSISFFPNTMTAAGNPSNTPVAKPIEVPAHVQVQLDRLNEIKAMDKSDMTSTEKKALRKEVKVIKSSLRDSNSGIYLSVGAIIIIVLLLILLL
;
A
#
# COMPACT_ATOMS: atom_id res chain seq x y z
N MET A 1 37.52 -24.28 25.78
CA MET A 1 36.63 -24.10 24.60
C MET A 1 35.17 -23.84 24.97
N LYS A 2 34.58 -24.49 26.00
CA LYS A 2 33.15 -24.27 26.37
C LYS A 2 32.85 -22.89 26.99
N LYS A 3 33.79 -22.31 27.75
CA LYS A 3 33.63 -21.00 28.39
C LYS A 3 33.75 -19.86 27.38
N THR A 4 34.67 -19.98 26.42
CA THR A 4 34.86 -19.01 25.34
C THR A 4 33.67 -18.99 24.38
N THR A 5 33.06 -20.14 24.08
CA THR A 5 31.80 -20.19 23.33
C THR A 5 30.63 -19.57 24.11
N LEU A 6 30.62 -19.67 25.44
CA LEU A 6 29.59 -19.04 26.28
C LEU A 6 29.75 -17.52 26.34
N TYR A 7 31.00 -17.01 26.43
CA TYR A 7 31.28 -15.59 26.32
C TYR A 7 30.97 -15.03 24.93
N LEU A 8 31.26 -15.81 23.87
CA LEU A 8 30.89 -15.46 22.49
C LEU A 8 29.36 -15.38 22.31
N LEU A 9 28.62 -16.34 22.88
CA LEU A 9 27.16 -16.35 22.83
C LEU A 9 26.54 -15.18 23.62
N MET A 10 27.08 -14.86 24.81
CA MET A 10 26.65 -13.69 25.59
C MET A 10 26.92 -12.38 24.84
N LEU A 11 28.07 -12.25 24.17
CA LEU A 11 28.42 -11.08 23.37
C LEU A 11 27.46 -10.89 22.18
N ILE A 12 27.06 -11.98 21.51
CA ILE A 12 26.13 -11.94 20.39
C ILE A 12 24.71 -11.56 20.85
N MET A 13 24.26 -12.06 22.02
CA MET A 13 22.95 -11.70 22.57
C MET A 13 22.84 -10.23 23.00
N SER A 14 23.95 -9.60 23.43
CA SER A 14 23.95 -8.16 23.77
C SER A 14 23.78 -7.23 22.56
N ILE A 15 24.00 -7.73 21.34
CA ILE A 15 23.88 -6.93 20.09
C ILE A 15 22.41 -6.86 19.64
N SER A 16 21.49 -7.66 20.18
CA SER A 16 20.08 -7.69 19.75
C SER A 16 19.19 -6.60 20.37
N PHE A 17 19.73 -5.78 21.29
CA PHE A 17 18.96 -4.79 22.04
C PHE A 17 19.11 -3.34 21.54
N PHE A 18 19.44 -3.13 20.27
CA PHE A 18 19.37 -1.79 19.68
C PHE A 18 17.90 -1.41 19.45
N PRO A 19 17.38 -0.35 20.09
CA PRO A 19 16.07 0.17 19.75
C PRO A 19 16.13 0.69 18.31
N ASN A 20 15.51 -0.04 17.39
CA ASN A 20 15.21 0.45 16.04
C ASN A 20 14.18 1.57 16.18
N THR A 21 14.65 2.78 16.49
CA THR A 21 13.84 3.99 16.40
C THR A 21 13.61 4.24 14.91
N MET A 22 12.50 3.73 14.40
CA MET A 22 11.99 4.11 13.08
C MET A 22 11.55 5.56 13.18
N THR A 23 12.48 6.50 13.05
CA THR A 23 12.12 7.80 12.52
C THR A 23 11.72 7.53 11.08
N ALA A 24 10.44 7.68 10.77
CA ALA A 24 10.06 7.95 9.39
C ALA A 24 10.85 9.21 9.02
N ALA A 25 12.00 9.03 8.37
CA ALA A 25 12.47 10.01 7.43
C ALA A 25 11.30 10.11 6.48
N GLY A 26 10.44 11.12 6.69
CA GLY A 26 9.68 11.67 5.61
C GLY A 26 10.74 11.86 4.54
N ASN A 27 10.72 10.97 3.53
CA ASN A 27 11.40 11.24 2.29
C ASN A 27 11.15 12.73 2.05
N PRO A 28 12.16 13.55 1.70
CA PRO A 28 11.83 14.85 1.15
C PRO A 28 10.76 14.53 0.13
N SER A 29 9.54 14.99 0.42
CA SER A 29 8.37 14.57 -0.29
C SER A 29 8.77 14.71 -1.74
N ASN A 30 8.91 13.59 -2.46
CA ASN A 30 9.13 13.61 -3.90
C ASN A 30 7.77 13.98 -4.49
N THR A 31 7.38 15.19 -4.16
CA THR A 31 6.24 15.99 -4.53
C THR A 31 6.46 17.28 -3.74
N PRO A 32 6.76 18.42 -4.38
CA PRO A 32 6.18 18.79 -5.66
C PRO A 32 7.20 19.47 -6.60
N VAL A 33 7.56 18.80 -7.69
CA VAL A 33 7.28 19.48 -8.95
C VAL A 33 6.01 18.84 -9.46
N ALA A 34 4.92 19.13 -8.74
CA ALA A 34 3.67 19.29 -9.44
C ALA A 34 3.89 20.47 -10.42
N LYS A 35 4.45 20.18 -11.60
CA LYS A 35 3.70 20.54 -12.80
C LYS A 35 2.28 20.20 -12.43
N PRO A 36 1.31 21.12 -12.48
CA PRO A 36 -0.08 20.78 -12.21
C PRO A 36 -0.32 19.48 -12.95
N ILE A 37 -0.36 18.36 -12.21
CA ILE A 37 -0.98 17.16 -12.72
C ILE A 37 -2.39 17.65 -12.57
N GLU A 38 -2.85 18.36 -13.60
CA GLU A 38 -4.25 18.54 -13.91
C GLU A 38 -4.81 17.19 -13.53
N VAL A 39 -5.53 17.12 -12.41
CA VAL A 39 -6.21 15.88 -12.01
C VAL A 39 -6.97 15.55 -13.27
N PRO A 40 -6.52 14.55 -14.04
CA PRO A 40 -6.82 14.55 -15.46
C PRO A 40 -8.33 14.49 -15.51
N ALA A 41 -9.00 15.40 -16.21
CA ALA A 41 -10.39 15.78 -15.92
C ALA A 41 -11.34 14.58 -15.69
N HIS A 42 -11.04 13.44 -16.32
CA HIS A 42 -11.65 12.14 -16.07
C HIS A 42 -11.66 11.64 -14.59
N VAL A 43 -10.61 11.87 -13.80
CA VAL A 43 -10.50 11.48 -12.39
C VAL A 43 -11.39 12.36 -11.49
N GLN A 44 -11.46 13.67 -11.75
CA GLN A 44 -12.39 14.56 -11.05
C GLN A 44 -13.84 14.13 -11.30
N VAL A 45 -14.21 13.89 -12.56
CA VAL A 45 -15.56 13.44 -12.93
C VAL A 45 -15.92 12.11 -12.23
N GLN A 46 -14.96 11.19 -12.13
CA GLN A 46 -15.15 9.92 -11.42
C GLN A 46 -15.33 10.11 -9.89
N LEU A 47 -14.59 11.03 -9.29
CA LEU A 47 -14.73 11.39 -7.87
C LEU A 47 -16.06 12.09 -7.60
N ASP A 48 -16.47 13.02 -8.46
CA ASP A 48 -17.73 13.74 -8.35
C ASP A 48 -18.92 12.77 -8.43
N ARG A 49 -18.87 11.79 -9.34
CA ARG A 49 -19.87 10.72 -9.42
C ARG A 49 -19.93 9.86 -8.14
N LEU A 50 -18.78 9.55 -7.54
CA LEU A 50 -18.76 8.83 -6.26
C LEU A 50 -19.40 9.66 -5.13
N ASN A 51 -19.17 10.97 -5.12
CA ASN A 51 -19.77 11.88 -4.16
C ASN A 51 -21.28 12.00 -4.35
N GLU A 52 -21.74 12.07 -5.60
CA GLU A 52 -23.16 12.03 -5.96
C GLU A 52 -23.82 10.74 -5.45
N ILE A 53 -23.23 9.57 -5.75
CA ILE A 53 -23.73 8.27 -5.27
C ILE A 53 -23.72 8.21 -3.74
N LYS A 54 -22.74 8.84 -3.08
CA LYS A 54 -22.66 8.88 -1.60
C LYS A 54 -23.79 9.72 -1.01
N ALA A 55 -24.05 10.90 -1.58
CA ALA A 55 -25.07 11.84 -1.12
C ALA A 55 -26.51 11.40 -1.44
N MET A 56 -26.68 10.48 -2.38
CA MET A 56 -27.98 9.92 -2.74
C MET A 56 -28.63 9.17 -1.57
N ASP A 57 -29.91 9.47 -1.30
CA ASP A 57 -30.74 8.68 -0.40
C ASP A 57 -31.09 7.34 -1.06
N LYS A 58 -30.86 6.25 -0.33
CA LYS A 58 -31.00 4.86 -0.80
C LYS A 58 -32.09 4.12 -0.06
N SER A 59 -32.78 4.78 0.86
CA SER A 59 -33.88 4.22 1.66
C SER A 59 -34.86 3.45 0.77
N ASP A 60 -35.35 4.09 -0.29
CA ASP A 60 -36.40 3.59 -1.18
C ASP A 60 -35.90 2.73 -2.36
N MET A 61 -34.58 2.51 -2.48
CA MET A 61 -34.01 1.72 -3.57
C MET A 61 -34.18 0.22 -3.35
N THR A 62 -34.50 -0.50 -4.41
CA THR A 62 -34.55 -1.97 -4.41
C THR A 62 -33.13 -2.58 -4.28
N SER A 63 -33.07 -3.84 -3.83
CA SER A 63 -31.79 -4.55 -3.65
C SER A 63 -30.97 -4.66 -4.94
N THR A 64 -31.63 -4.73 -6.11
CA THR A 64 -31.01 -4.78 -7.43
C THR A 64 -30.35 -3.44 -7.80
N GLU A 65 -31.02 -2.32 -7.54
CA GLU A 65 -30.49 -0.97 -7.80
C GLU A 65 -29.32 -0.64 -6.86
N LYS A 66 -29.44 -0.98 -5.57
CA LYS A 66 -28.34 -0.90 -4.60
C LYS A 66 -27.12 -1.71 -5.05
N LYS A 67 -27.33 -2.87 -5.66
CA LYS A 67 -26.25 -3.72 -6.19
C LYS A 67 -25.61 -3.12 -7.44
N ALA A 68 -26.39 -2.46 -8.30
CA ALA A 68 -25.87 -1.71 -9.45
C ALA A 68 -24.96 -0.56 -9.00
N LEU A 69 -25.38 0.25 -8.03
CA LEU A 69 -24.55 1.33 -7.48
C LEU A 69 -23.24 0.81 -6.86
N ARG A 70 -23.27 -0.33 -6.15
CA ARG A 70 -22.05 -0.94 -5.60
C ARG A 70 -21.09 -1.43 -6.69
N LYS A 71 -21.62 -1.94 -7.81
CA LYS A 71 -20.80 -2.33 -8.96
C LYS A 71 -20.15 -1.10 -9.60
N GLU A 72 -20.89 -0.02 -9.78
CA GLU A 72 -20.38 1.24 -10.33
C GLU A 72 -19.25 1.81 -9.47
N VAL A 73 -19.45 1.90 -8.15
CA VAL A 73 -18.41 2.32 -7.19
C VAL A 73 -17.17 1.42 -7.28
N LYS A 74 -17.35 0.10 -7.42
CA LYS A 74 -16.22 -0.84 -7.53
C LYS A 74 -15.43 -0.66 -8.82
N VAL A 75 -16.11 -0.41 -9.94
CA VAL A 75 -15.47 -0.15 -11.25
C VAL A 75 -14.66 1.15 -11.21
N ILE A 76 -15.25 2.24 -10.67
CA ILE A 76 -14.54 3.51 -10.49
C ILE A 76 -13.33 3.33 -9.56
N LYS A 77 -13.49 2.56 -8.48
CA LYS A 77 -12.37 2.25 -7.59
C LYS A 77 -11.23 1.51 -8.29
N SER A 78 -11.54 0.52 -9.15
CA SER A 78 -10.50 -0.16 -9.93
C SER A 78 -9.84 0.75 -10.95
N SER A 79 -10.59 1.57 -11.69
CA SER A 79 -10.01 2.49 -12.68
C SER A 79 -9.06 3.49 -12.04
N LEU A 80 -9.41 4.03 -10.87
CA LEU A 80 -8.54 4.92 -10.11
C LEU A 80 -7.31 4.21 -9.54
N ARG A 81 -7.43 2.93 -9.19
CA ARG A 81 -6.33 2.13 -8.62
C ARG A 81 -5.33 1.71 -9.69
N ASP A 82 -5.81 1.36 -10.88
CA ASP A 82 -4.97 1.00 -12.03
C ASP A 82 -4.27 2.25 -12.61
N SER A 83 -4.88 3.43 -12.45
CA SER A 83 -4.25 4.72 -12.79
C SER A 83 -3.08 5.08 -11.87
N ASN A 84 -2.95 4.44 -10.70
CA ASN A 84 -1.84 4.63 -9.76
C ASN A 84 -1.05 3.32 -9.64
N SER A 85 -0.17 3.09 -10.61
CA SER A 85 0.66 1.89 -10.75
C SER A 85 1.61 1.66 -9.56
N GLY A 86 1.09 1.07 -8.49
CA GLY A 86 1.87 0.49 -7.40
C GLY A 86 1.84 -1.03 -7.50
N ILE A 87 2.99 -1.66 -7.76
CA ILE A 87 3.12 -3.12 -7.66
C ILE A 87 3.09 -3.48 -6.17
N TYR A 88 1.96 -4.00 -5.70
CA TYR A 88 1.83 -4.53 -4.34
C TYR A 88 2.35 -5.96 -4.33
N LEU A 89 3.63 -6.12 -3.99
CA LEU A 89 4.21 -7.44 -3.71
C LEU A 89 3.71 -7.92 -2.35
N SER A 90 3.04 -9.07 -2.35
CA SER A 90 2.71 -9.80 -1.12
C SER A 90 4.00 -10.14 -0.37
N VAL A 91 3.95 -10.16 0.98
CA VAL A 91 5.10 -10.53 1.83
C VAL A 91 5.68 -11.90 1.41
N GLY A 92 4.83 -12.86 1.07
CA GLY A 92 5.28 -14.16 0.56
C GLY A 92 6.03 -14.07 -0.77
N ALA A 93 5.62 -13.16 -1.66
CA ALA A 93 6.30 -12.94 -2.93
C ALA A 93 7.68 -12.29 -2.75
N ILE A 94 7.82 -11.37 -1.78
CA ILE A 94 9.13 -10.78 -1.43
C ILE A 94 10.09 -11.87 -0.92
N ILE A 95 9.61 -12.78 -0.07
CA ILE A 95 10.43 -13.88 0.48
C ILE A 95 10.94 -14.81 -0.65
N ILE A 96 10.08 -15.15 -1.61
CA ILE A 96 10.46 -16.00 -2.75
C ILE A 96 11.51 -15.31 -3.63
N ILE A 97 11.36 -14.01 -3.90
CA ILE A 97 12.33 -13.23 -4.69
C ILE A 97 13.70 -13.25 -4.01
N VAL A 98 13.76 -13.05 -2.70
CA VAL A 98 15.02 -13.07 -1.93
C VAL A 98 15.66 -14.46 -1.97
N LEU A 99 14.88 -15.53 -1.80
CA LEU A 99 15.41 -16.90 -1.89
C LEU A 99 15.99 -17.21 -3.27
N LEU A 100 15.34 -16.77 -4.35
CA LEU A 100 15.84 -16.95 -5.70
C LEU A 100 17.15 -16.21 -5.94
N LEU A 101 17.29 -14.98 -5.41
CA LEU A 101 18.54 -14.21 -5.52
C LEU A 101 19.71 -14.90 -4.80
N ILE A 102 19.46 -15.55 -3.66
CA ILE A 102 20.50 -16.30 -2.93
C ILE A 102 20.91 -17.58 -3.68
N LEU A 103 19.99 -18.19 -4.44
CA LEU A 103 20.26 -19.42 -5.19
C LEU A 103 20.95 -19.14 -6.53
N LEU A 104 20.68 -17.99 -7.15
CA LEU A 104 21.26 -17.55 -8.42
C LEU A 104 22.59 -16.81 -8.28
N LEU A 105 22.88 -16.26 -7.10
CA LEU A 105 24.15 -15.61 -6.76
C LEU A 105 25.15 -16.63 -6.23
#